data_AF-A0A914EWE6-F1
#
_entry.id   AF-A0A914EWE6-F1
#
_cell.length_a   1.000
_cell.length_b   1.000
_cell.length_c   1.000
_cell.angle_alpha   90.00
_cell.angle_beta   90.00
_cell.angle_gamma   90.00
#
_symmetry.space_group_name_H-M   'P 1'
#
loop_
_entity.id
_entity.type
_entity.pdbx_description
1 polymer ?
#
loop_
_entity_poly.entity_id
_entity_poly.type
_entity_poly.pdbx_seq_one_letter_code
_entity_poly.pdbx_strand_id
1 'polypeptide(L)'
;ARTLVPPEDNDPCQLTEEDVDMEIAADRLRQKLTEVQEKTVPSDITIEGIETFVYMKKMFDNVSWKNKSILVLDLVLINPPYSSEDCIIHSTDPRAEAAHLQVQKVMAALPTIIENRKLQMEMEGLSLAGPPKPIFDVDENILIDGVSTE
;
A
#
# COMPACT_ATOMS: atom_id res chain seq x y z
N ALA A 1 38.38 -48.75 54.56
CA ALA A 1 39.14 -48.13 53.46
C ALA A 1 38.16 -47.75 52.35
N ARG A 2 38.23 -46.48 51.87
CA ARG A 2 37.63 -45.87 50.66
C ARG A 2 36.08 -45.82 50.59
N THR A 3 35.38 -44.68 50.73
CA THR A 3 35.33 -43.42 49.89
C THR A 3 34.69 -43.73 48.53
N LEU A 4 33.39 -43.47 48.30
CA LEU A 4 32.64 -42.21 48.02
C LEU A 4 32.41 -41.98 46.49
N VAL A 5 31.19 -41.54 46.20
CA VAL A 5 30.65 -40.80 45.02
C VAL A 5 30.03 -41.63 43.86
N PRO A 6 28.75 -41.34 43.46
CA PRO A 6 28.09 -41.84 42.25
C PRO A 6 28.30 -40.90 41.05
N PRO A 7 28.11 -41.34 39.79
CA PRO A 7 27.87 -40.42 38.68
C PRO A 7 26.42 -40.59 38.20
N GLU A 8 25.55 -39.59 38.34
CA GLU A 8 25.50 -38.28 37.66
C GLU A 8 24.35 -38.32 36.63
N ASP A 9 23.32 -37.52 36.92
CA ASP A 9 22.38 -36.95 35.96
C ASP A 9 23.08 -36.66 34.63
N ASN A 10 22.60 -37.28 33.56
CA ASN A 10 22.93 -36.86 32.21
C ASN A 10 21.64 -36.37 31.57
N ASP A 11 21.25 -35.16 31.97
CA ASP A 11 20.47 -34.25 31.16
C ASP A 11 21.42 -33.59 30.15
N PRO A 12 21.37 -33.98 28.87
CA PRO A 12 21.50 -33.01 27.81
C PRO A 12 20.08 -32.73 27.32
N CYS A 13 19.61 -31.49 27.53
CA CYS A 13 18.61 -30.87 26.68
C CYS A 13 19.04 -31.06 25.22
N GLN A 14 18.61 -32.16 24.61
CA GLN A 14 18.70 -32.34 23.17
C GLN A 14 17.57 -31.49 22.60
N LEU A 15 17.92 -30.29 22.14
CA LEU A 15 17.09 -29.56 21.19
C LEU A 15 16.89 -30.51 20.01
N THR A 16 15.68 -31.00 19.86
CA THR A 16 15.30 -31.95 18.84
C THR A 16 15.22 -31.24 17.50
N GLU A 17 15.43 -31.95 16.38
CA GLU A 17 15.29 -31.37 15.03
C GLU A 17 13.90 -30.73 14.81
N GLU A 18 12.89 -31.16 15.58
CA GLU A 18 11.55 -30.56 15.64
C GLU A 18 11.52 -29.12 16.18
N ASP A 19 12.45 -28.73 17.05
CA ASP A 19 12.58 -27.35 17.57
C ASP A 19 13.03 -26.39 16.45
N VAL A 20 13.85 -26.87 15.51
CA VAL A 20 14.34 -26.09 14.35
C VAL A 20 13.22 -25.88 13.34
N ASP A 21 12.37 -26.88 13.10
CA ASP A 21 11.21 -26.77 12.23
C ASP A 21 10.15 -25.81 12.80
N MET A 22 9.99 -25.77 14.13
CA MET A 22 9.08 -24.83 14.79
C MET A 22 9.60 -23.38 14.70
N GLU A 23 10.91 -23.16 14.79
CA GLU A 23 11.52 -21.84 14.62
C GLU A 23 11.35 -21.33 13.18
N ILE A 24 11.59 -22.18 12.17
CA ILE A 24 11.36 -21.87 10.76
C ILE A 24 9.87 -21.59 10.49
N ALA A 25 8.96 -22.36 11.11
CA ALA A 25 7.52 -22.13 10.99
C ALA A 25 7.08 -20.80 11.65
N ALA A 26 7.67 -20.45 12.78
CA ALA A 26 7.41 -19.20 13.48
C ALA A 26 7.87 -17.99 12.64
N ASP A 27 9.04 -18.06 12.01
CA ASP A 27 9.52 -16.98 11.14
C ASP A 27 8.68 -16.84 9.87
N ARG A 28 8.21 -17.96 9.28
CA ARG A 28 7.24 -17.90 8.17
C ARG A 28 5.92 -17.27 8.59
N LEU A 29 5.42 -17.57 9.80
CA LEU A 29 4.21 -16.97 10.33
C LEU A 29 4.40 -15.47 10.61
N ARG A 30 5.54 -15.06 11.16
CA ARG A 30 5.90 -13.66 11.37
C ARG A 30 5.98 -12.91 10.05
N GLN A 31 6.66 -13.48 9.05
CA GLN A 31 6.77 -12.89 7.72
C GLN A 31 5.38 -12.70 7.08
N LYS A 32 4.49 -13.70 7.19
CA LYS A 32 3.11 -13.58 6.71
C LYS A 32 2.29 -12.56 7.50
N LEU A 33 2.46 -12.48 8.82
CA LEU A 33 1.79 -11.48 9.66
C LEU A 33 2.21 -10.06 9.28
N THR A 34 3.51 -9.84 9.06
CA THR A 34 4.06 -8.57 8.58
C THR A 34 3.49 -8.23 7.21
N GLU A 35 3.50 -9.17 6.26
CA GLU A 35 2.97 -8.95 4.92
C GLU A 35 1.46 -8.63 4.92
N VAL A 36 0.69 -9.25 5.81
CA VAL A 36 -0.75 -8.95 5.97
C VAL A 36 -0.95 -7.58 6.60
N GLN A 37 -0.17 -7.21 7.63
CA GLN A 37 -0.26 -5.90 8.27
C GLN A 37 0.10 -4.76 7.32
N GLU A 38 1.14 -4.91 6.48
CA GLU A 38 1.57 -3.90 5.51
C GLU A 38 0.50 -3.56 4.46
N LYS A 39 -0.43 -4.50 4.22
CA LYS A 39 -1.51 -4.37 3.21
C LYS A 39 -2.82 -3.85 3.78
N THR A 40 -2.98 -3.83 5.11
CA THR A 40 -4.21 -3.35 5.78
C THR A 40 -4.05 -1.93 6.28
N VAL A 41 -5.07 -1.09 6.10
CA VAL A 41 -5.13 0.25 6.71
C VAL A 41 -5.21 0.08 8.24
N PRO A 42 -4.28 0.65 9.03
CA PRO A 42 -4.34 0.58 10.47
C PRO A 42 -5.59 1.25 11.02
N SER A 43 -6.18 0.70 12.08
CA SER A 43 -7.46 1.16 12.65
C SER A 43 -7.43 2.56 13.26
N ASP A 44 -6.24 3.13 13.52
CA ASP A 44 -6.05 4.42 14.18
C ASP A 44 -5.61 5.55 13.23
N ILE A 45 -5.87 5.42 11.93
CA ILE A 45 -5.44 6.40 10.93
C ILE A 45 -6.48 7.50 10.73
N THR A 46 -6.01 8.75 10.68
CA THR A 46 -6.83 9.93 10.39
C THR A 46 -7.31 9.91 8.93
N ILE A 47 -8.43 10.58 8.64
CA ILE A 47 -8.96 10.70 7.27
C ILE A 47 -7.89 11.25 6.32
N GLU A 48 -7.12 12.25 6.76
CA GLU A 48 -5.99 12.82 6.02
C GLU A 48 -4.92 11.78 5.64
N GLY A 49 -4.61 10.84 6.54
CA GLY A 49 -3.69 9.73 6.24
C GLY A 49 -4.24 8.79 5.17
N ILE A 50 -5.53 8.48 5.23
CA ILE A 50 -6.20 7.64 4.22
C ILE A 50 -6.19 8.35 2.85
N GLU A 51 -6.54 9.63 2.81
CA GLU A 51 -6.54 10.43 1.57
C GLU A 51 -5.14 10.50 0.97
N THR A 52 -4.13 10.76 1.81
CA THR A 52 -2.72 10.79 1.40
C THR A 52 -2.29 9.45 0.83
N PHE A 53 -2.61 8.33 1.50
CA PHE A 53 -2.26 6.99 1.03
C PHE A 53 -2.91 6.66 -0.31
N VAL A 54 -4.21 6.93 -0.45
CA VAL A 54 -4.95 6.69 -1.70
C VAL A 54 -4.38 7.53 -2.84
N TYR A 55 -4.01 8.78 -2.56
CA TYR A 55 -3.40 9.66 -3.55
C TYR A 55 -2.01 9.17 -3.96
N MET A 56 -1.16 8.82 -2.99
CA MET A 56 0.18 8.29 -3.24
C MET A 56 0.13 6.99 -4.05
N LYS A 57 -0.81 6.10 -3.73
CA LYS A 57 -1.01 4.84 -4.46
C LYS A 57 -1.46 5.03 -5.91
N LYS A 58 -2.01 6.20 -6.28
CA LYS A 58 -2.30 6.56 -7.68
C LYS A 58 -1.07 7.11 -8.41
N MET A 59 -0.11 7.67 -7.68
CA MET A 59 1.07 8.34 -8.24
C MET A 59 2.30 7.43 -8.30
N PHE A 60 2.39 6.45 -7.41
CA PHE A 60 3.53 5.56 -7.25
C PHE A 60 3.07 4.11 -7.22
N ASP A 61 3.80 3.22 -7.90
CA ASP A 61 3.45 1.80 -8.01
C ASP A 61 3.62 1.03 -6.69
N ASN A 62 4.61 1.41 -5.88
CA ASN A 62 4.93 0.74 -4.63
C ASN A 62 4.67 1.68 -3.43
N VAL A 63 3.52 1.51 -2.80
CA VAL A 63 3.11 2.26 -1.61
C VAL A 63 2.44 1.31 -0.61
N SER A 64 2.96 1.27 0.61
CA SER A 64 2.50 0.39 1.69
C SER A 64 2.35 1.15 3.01
N TRP A 65 1.63 0.55 3.95
CA TRP A 65 1.57 1.05 5.31
C TRP A 65 2.73 0.48 6.12
N LYS A 66 3.40 1.34 6.87
CA LYS A 66 4.40 0.95 7.87
C LYS A 66 4.00 1.55 9.21
N ASN A 67 3.36 0.74 10.05
CA ASN A 67 2.70 1.20 11.28
C ASN A 67 1.69 2.31 10.95
N LYS A 68 1.89 3.53 11.49
CA LYS A 68 1.05 4.71 11.21
C LYS A 68 1.60 5.59 10.08
N SER A 69 2.69 5.19 9.45
CA SER A 69 3.37 5.97 8.42
C SER A 69 3.16 5.31 7.05
N ILE A 70 3.27 6.10 6.00
CA ILE A 70 3.17 5.61 4.61
C ILE A 70 4.59 5.40 4.10
N LEU A 71 4.89 4.19 3.63
CA LEU A 71 6.16 3.88 2.97
C LEU A 71 5.95 3.97 1.45
N VAL A 72 6.74 4.81 0.80
CA VAL A 72 6.70 5.07 -0.63
C VAL A 72 8.00 4.58 -1.27
N LEU A 73 7.86 3.72 -2.27
CA LEU A 73 8.94 3.10 -3.06
C LEU A 73 9.96 2.31 -2.22
N ASP A 74 9.65 1.97 -0.97
CA ASP A 74 10.61 1.47 0.03
C ASP A 74 11.79 2.44 0.32
N LEU A 75 11.66 3.70 -0.11
CA LEU A 75 12.71 4.71 -0.03
C LEU A 75 12.37 5.87 0.90
N VAL A 76 11.08 6.24 0.97
CA VAL A 76 10.61 7.44 1.65
C VAL A 76 9.49 7.10 2.62
N LEU A 77 9.54 7.62 3.83
CA LEU A 77 8.50 7.46 4.83
C LEU A 77 7.77 8.80 5.02
N ILE A 78 6.44 8.77 5.01
CA ILE A 78 5.59 9.92 5.32
C ILE A 78 4.97 9.68 6.69
N ASN A 79 5.36 10.47 7.67
CA ASN A 79 4.85 10.34 9.03
C ASN A 79 3.60 11.21 9.24
N PRO A 80 2.70 10.81 10.16
CA PRO A 80 1.69 11.72 10.69
C PRO A 80 2.36 13.00 11.22
N PRO A 81 1.81 14.21 10.98
CA PRO A 81 0.48 14.54 10.44
C PRO A 81 0.32 14.45 8.91
N TYR A 82 1.22 13.81 8.18
CA TYR A 82 1.19 13.66 6.72
C TYR A 82 1.33 14.99 5.99
N SER A 83 2.22 15.86 6.47
CA SER A 83 2.62 17.06 5.72
C SER A 83 3.79 16.77 4.77
N SER A 84 4.04 17.70 3.85
CA SER A 84 5.23 17.64 2.97
C SER A 84 6.56 17.78 3.75
N GLU A 85 6.52 18.35 4.95
CA GLU A 85 7.70 18.51 5.82
C GLU A 85 8.00 17.22 6.60
N ASP A 86 7.01 16.37 6.83
CA ASP A 86 7.11 15.10 7.56
C ASP A 86 7.56 13.91 6.69
N CYS A 87 8.03 14.20 5.47
CA CYS A 87 8.62 13.22 4.58
C CYS A 87 10.09 13.01 4.97
N ILE A 88 10.48 11.77 5.26
CA ILE A 88 11.86 11.42 5.61
C ILE A 88 12.42 10.33 4.68
N ILE A 89 13.71 10.40 4.41
CA ILE A 89 14.42 9.34 3.71
C ILE A 89 14.52 8.11 4.63
N HIS A 90 14.02 6.97 4.16
CA HIS A 90 14.01 5.72 4.90
C HIS A 90 15.16 4.79 4.51
N SER A 91 15.63 4.86 3.26
CA SER A 91 16.64 3.97 2.69
C SER A 91 17.97 4.68 2.43
N THR A 92 19.06 3.93 2.41
CA THR A 92 20.40 4.40 2.01
C THR A 92 20.65 4.31 0.51
N ASP A 93 19.65 3.91 -0.27
CA ASP A 93 19.72 3.84 -1.72
C ASP A 93 20.01 5.25 -2.31
N PRO A 94 20.93 5.38 -3.30
CA PRO A 94 21.21 6.67 -3.95
C PRO A 94 19.99 7.30 -4.62
N ARG A 95 18.93 6.53 -4.91
CA ARG A 95 17.66 7.03 -5.46
C ARG A 95 16.78 7.69 -4.39
N ALA A 96 17.07 7.50 -3.11
CA ALA A 96 16.20 7.93 -2.02
C ALA A 96 16.07 9.45 -1.94
N GLU A 97 17.13 10.21 -2.22
CA GLU A 97 17.07 11.69 -2.26
C GLU A 97 16.17 12.20 -3.39
N ALA A 98 16.28 11.62 -4.59
CA ALA A 98 15.44 11.98 -5.72
C ALA A 98 13.96 11.61 -5.47
N ALA A 99 13.73 10.41 -4.92
CA ALA A 99 12.39 9.96 -4.53
C ALA A 99 11.78 10.86 -3.45
N HIS A 100 12.57 11.25 -2.44
CA HIS A 100 12.15 12.15 -1.37
C HIS A 100 11.69 13.50 -1.92
N LEU A 101 12.48 14.12 -2.80
CA LEU A 101 12.12 15.39 -3.44
C LEU A 101 10.84 15.27 -4.28
N GLN A 102 10.66 14.15 -4.99
CA GLN A 102 9.45 13.90 -5.78
C GLN A 102 8.23 13.74 -4.87
N VAL A 103 8.32 12.92 -3.82
CA VAL A 103 7.24 12.71 -2.85
C VAL A 103 6.88 14.03 -2.16
N GLN A 104 7.86 14.82 -1.75
CA GLN A 104 7.65 16.11 -1.12
C GLN A 104 6.90 17.11 -2.03
N LYS A 105 7.26 17.16 -3.33
CA LYS A 105 6.54 17.97 -4.32
C LYS A 105 5.10 17.52 -4.49
N VAL A 106 4.87 16.21 -4.54
CA VAL A 106 3.52 15.65 -4.66
C VAL A 106 2.68 15.98 -3.42
N MET A 107 3.25 15.83 -2.22
CA MET A 107 2.60 16.19 -0.96
C MET A 107 2.25 17.68 -0.88
N ALA A 108 3.16 18.56 -1.32
CA ALA A 108 2.91 20.01 -1.32
C ALA A 108 1.77 20.41 -2.27
N ALA A 109 1.56 19.67 -3.36
CA ALA A 109 0.48 19.92 -4.32
C ALA A 109 -0.87 19.28 -3.91
N LEU A 110 -0.84 18.30 -3.02
CA LEU A 110 -1.99 17.48 -2.60
C LEU A 110 -3.18 18.32 -2.07
N PRO A 111 -3.02 19.30 -1.16
CA PRO A 111 -4.15 20.09 -0.66
C PRO A 111 -4.85 20.88 -1.77
N THR A 112 -4.09 21.51 -2.67
CA THR A 112 -4.64 22.26 -3.81
C THR A 112 -5.38 21.36 -4.79
N ILE A 113 -4.90 20.13 -5.01
CA ILE A 113 -5.54 19.17 -5.91
C ILE A 113 -6.87 18.65 -5.33
N ILE A 114 -6.91 18.41 -4.02
CA ILE A 114 -8.15 18.02 -3.32
C ILE A 114 -9.19 19.14 -3.40
N GLU A 115 -8.79 20.38 -3.09
CA GLU A 115 -9.68 21.54 -3.14
C GLU A 115 -10.25 21.75 -4.55
N ASN A 116 -9.40 21.70 -5.58
CA ASN A 116 -9.84 21.84 -6.97
C ASN A 116 -10.83 20.74 -7.39
N ARG A 117 -10.62 19.48 -6.97
CA ARG A 117 -11.57 18.39 -7.25
C ARG A 117 -12.90 18.61 -6.52
N LYS A 118 -12.87 19.13 -5.29
CA LYS A 118 -14.08 19.44 -4.53
C LYS A 118 -14.89 20.55 -5.21
N LEU A 119 -14.23 21.62 -5.65
CA LEU A 119 -14.86 22.72 -6.39
C LEU A 119 -15.45 22.26 -7.73
N GLN A 120 -14.78 21.36 -8.45
CA GLN A 120 -15.33 20.78 -9.68
C GLN A 120 -16.61 19.99 -9.41
N MET A 121 -16.62 19.12 -8.39
CA MET A 121 -17.82 18.38 -8.01
C MET A 121 -18.96 19.30 -7.54
N GLU A 122 -18.66 20.42 -6.89
CA GLU A 122 -19.67 21.40 -6.46
C GLU A 122 -20.27 22.20 -7.65
N MET A 123 -19.43 22.57 -8.63
CA MET A 123 -19.90 23.18 -9.89
C MET A 123 -20.73 22.21 -10.74
N GLU A 124 -20.35 20.93 -10.78
CA GLU A 124 -21.07 19.89 -11.54
C GLU A 124 -22.36 19.46 -10.81
N GLY A 125 -22.38 19.49 -9.47
CA GLY A 125 -23.55 19.19 -8.63
C GLY A 125 -24.68 20.22 -8.68
N LEU A 126 -24.43 21.41 -9.22
CA LEU A 126 -25.44 22.45 -9.50
C LEU A 126 -25.97 22.41 -10.95
N SER A 127 -25.49 21.49 -11.80
CA SER A 127 -25.94 21.33 -13.19
C SER A 127 -26.93 20.18 -13.35
N LEU A 128 -28.13 20.34 -12.77
CA LEU A 128 -29.31 19.53 -13.09
C LEU A 128 -30.27 20.34 -13.98
N ALA A 129 -29.86 20.67 -15.22
CA ALA A 129 -30.77 21.09 -16.29
C ALA A 129 -30.12 21.02 -17.67
N GLY A 130 -29.71 19.82 -18.10
CA GLY A 130 -29.51 19.49 -19.51
C GLY A 130 -30.35 18.26 -19.82
N PRO A 131 -31.14 18.24 -20.91
CA PRO A 131 -32.03 17.11 -21.18
C PRO A 131 -31.20 15.82 -21.31
N PRO A 132 -31.74 14.69 -20.81
CA PRO A 132 -31.04 13.41 -20.93
C PRO A 132 -30.77 13.12 -22.39
N LYS A 133 -29.50 12.84 -22.72
CA LYS A 133 -29.15 12.34 -24.05
C LYS A 133 -29.96 11.05 -24.27
N PRO A 134 -30.69 10.91 -25.38
CA PRO A 134 -31.39 9.69 -25.68
C PRO A 134 -30.38 8.53 -25.72
N ILE A 135 -30.67 7.52 -24.91
CA ILE A 135 -30.14 6.18 -25.10
C ILE A 135 -30.90 5.68 -26.34
N PHE A 136 -30.18 5.25 -27.38
CA PHE A 136 -30.66 4.82 -28.71
C PHE A 136 -30.81 5.92 -29.78
N ASP A 137 -29.71 6.14 -30.50
CA ASP A 137 -29.71 6.36 -31.96
C ASP A 137 -28.68 5.37 -32.52
N VAL A 138 -29.11 4.12 -32.73
CA VAL A 138 -28.50 3.22 -33.70
C VAL A 138 -29.60 2.94 -34.70
N ASP A 139 -29.71 3.87 -35.65
CA ASP A 139 -30.46 3.63 -36.87
C ASP A 139 -29.47 3.28 -37.99
N GLU A 140 -29.84 2.21 -38.67
CA GLU A 140 -29.42 1.73 -39.98
C GLU A 140 -27.96 1.98 -40.43
N ASN A 141 -27.13 0.94 -40.26
CA ASN A 141 -26.39 0.44 -41.42
C ASN A 141 -26.72 -1.02 -41.62
N ILE A 142 -27.79 -1.23 -42.39
CA ILE A 142 -27.99 -2.40 -43.23
C ILE A 142 -26.70 -2.59 -44.07
N LEU A 143 -26.02 -3.73 -43.94
CA LEU A 143 -25.81 -4.64 -45.07
C LEU A 143 -25.27 -5.98 -44.56
N ILE A 144 -26.17 -6.95 -44.47
CA ILE A 144 -25.90 -8.37 -44.30
C ILE A 144 -25.54 -9.00 -45.66
N ASP A 145 -24.63 -9.97 -45.59
CA ASP A 145 -24.40 -11.13 -46.48
C ASP A 145 -24.29 -10.97 -48.02
N GLY A 146 -23.10 -11.27 -48.54
CA GLY A 146 -22.81 -12.49 -49.31
C GLY A 146 -23.53 -12.79 -50.65
N VAL A 147 -22.75 -13.38 -51.57
CA VAL A 147 -23.11 -14.12 -52.82
C VAL A 147 -23.16 -13.25 -54.11
N SER A 148 -22.18 -13.31 -55.03
CA SER A 148 -21.87 -14.28 -56.11
C SER A 148 -22.75 -14.20 -57.38
N THR A 149 -22.08 -14.32 -58.55
CA THR A 149 -22.57 -14.59 -59.94
C THR A 149 -23.41 -13.48 -60.60
N GLU A 150 -23.23 -13.05 -61.86
CA GLU A 150 -22.67 -13.59 -63.12
C GLU A 150 -21.84 -12.53 -63.88
#